data_AF-A0A2N0WRT3-F1
#
_entry.id   AF-A0A2N0WRT3-F1
#
_cell.length_a   1.000
_cell.length_b   1.000
_cell.length_c   1.000
_cell.angle_alpha   90.00
_cell.angle_beta   90.00
_cell.angle_gamma   90.00
#
_symmetry.space_group_name_H-M   'P 1'
#
loop_
_entity.id
_entity.type
_entity.pdbx_description
1 polymer ?
#
loop_
_entity_poly.entity_id
_entity_poly.type
_entity_poly.pdbx_seq_one_letter_code
_entity_poly.pdbx_strand_id
1 'polypeptide(L)'
;MVKVILSMLSLITLAGCNMTTSSNNQANSFTAIKVASFNVSMDASNYVGRDMSKANNQVLRNQLKNNNQQIKNISEIIQRTRPDIILLNEFDYIDDPSQGIERFIKQYLNVAQHPSVNAIDYPYYYYAPVNTGKPSPYDLTGDGKATGKQGDAWGFGFFEGQYGMVLLSKYPIDVNAIRTFQHFKWKDMPNALRPINPATGEFFYNDEVWQQFPLSSKSHWDIPVDINGKTIHILASHPTPPVFDGPEDRNGKRNHDEVRFWHDYISPQQADYIYDDQGVFGGLADKQRFIIMGDQNASKDEGNSLKEAITALLTNPLVNDAKIPQSIGASQNKQANPIAKFHTAYWGIRADYVLPSQYGLEVLANGVFWPQKNQETYRLIKDRKASSDHRLVWSELTVK
;
A
#
# COMPACT_ATOMS: atom_id res chain seq x y z
N MET A 1 58.43 73.48 -42.17
CA MET A 1 57.27 72.57 -42.06
C MET A 1 56.74 72.71 -40.62
N VAL A 2 55.87 73.68 -40.30
CA VAL A 2 54.40 73.74 -40.44
C VAL A 2 53.63 72.77 -39.51
N LYS A 3 53.02 73.37 -38.46
CA LYS A 3 51.75 73.12 -37.72
C LYS A 3 51.50 71.74 -37.07
N VAL A 4 51.38 71.60 -35.74
CA VAL A 4 50.27 71.95 -34.79
C VAL A 4 48.91 71.36 -35.21
N ILE A 5 48.29 70.49 -34.36
CA ILE A 5 46.88 70.54 -33.88
C ILE A 5 46.41 69.26 -33.12
N LEU A 6 45.77 69.51 -31.97
CA LEU A 6 44.68 68.85 -31.22
C LEU A 6 44.74 67.39 -30.69
N SER A 7 44.83 67.33 -29.35
CA SER A 7 43.82 66.87 -28.40
C SER A 7 42.57 66.10 -28.89
N MET A 8 42.34 64.91 -28.33
CA MET A 8 40.99 64.41 -28.03
C MET A 8 40.98 63.69 -26.68
N LEU A 9 40.13 64.21 -25.80
CA LEU A 9 39.84 63.72 -24.45
C LEU A 9 38.62 62.78 -24.59
N SER A 10 38.73 61.53 -24.14
CA SER A 10 37.58 60.61 -24.05
C SER A 10 37.34 60.24 -22.60
N LEU A 11 36.29 60.84 -22.02
CA LEU A 11 35.68 60.42 -20.77
C LEU A 11 35.09 59.01 -20.96
N ILE A 12 35.57 58.04 -20.19
CA ILE A 12 34.88 56.75 -20.00
C ILE A 12 34.19 56.81 -18.64
N THR A 13 32.86 56.82 -18.68
CA THR A 13 31.98 56.69 -17.51
C THR A 13 32.05 55.26 -16.98
N LEU A 14 32.61 55.06 -15.78
CA LEU A 14 32.51 53.81 -15.02
C LEU A 14 31.09 53.68 -14.46
N ALA A 15 30.23 52.96 -15.19
CA ALA A 15 28.96 52.48 -14.67
C ALA A 15 29.22 51.28 -13.75
N GLY A 16 28.78 51.39 -12.49
CA GLY A 16 28.94 50.34 -11.49
C GLY A 16 28.17 49.07 -11.85
N CYS A 17 28.89 47.96 -11.99
CA CYS A 17 28.29 46.64 -11.94
C CYS A 17 27.97 46.31 -10.48
N ASN A 18 26.74 46.62 -10.06
CA ASN A 18 26.14 45.96 -8.90
C ASN A 18 25.99 44.47 -9.24
N MET A 19 26.87 43.64 -8.69
CA MET A 19 26.60 42.22 -8.56
C MET A 19 25.41 42.06 -7.61
N THR A 20 24.21 42.03 -8.17
CA THR A 20 23.06 41.43 -7.49
C THR A 20 23.37 39.94 -7.37
N THR A 21 23.88 39.54 -6.21
CA THR A 21 23.75 38.17 -5.75
C THR A 21 22.26 37.85 -5.72
N SER A 22 21.79 37.15 -6.76
CA SER A 22 20.48 36.51 -6.74
C SER A 22 20.50 35.51 -5.60
N SER A 23 20.07 35.95 -4.42
CA SER A 23 19.66 35.05 -3.35
C SER A 23 18.56 34.19 -3.94
N ASN A 24 18.89 32.95 -4.32
CA ASN A 24 17.93 31.88 -4.52
C ASN A 24 17.23 31.65 -3.18
N ASN A 25 16.26 32.51 -2.87
CA ASN A 25 15.17 32.16 -1.98
C ASN A 25 14.36 31.11 -2.74
N GLN A 26 14.81 29.86 -2.73
CA GLN A 26 13.89 28.74 -2.80
C GLN A 26 12.99 28.90 -1.57
N ALA A 27 11.90 29.64 -1.73
CA ALA A 27 10.80 29.58 -0.81
C ALA A 27 10.49 28.09 -0.65
N ASN A 28 10.54 27.58 0.59
CA ASN A 28 10.12 26.22 0.92
C ASN A 28 8.69 26.03 0.41
N SER A 29 8.54 25.58 -0.83
CA SER A 29 7.24 25.37 -1.43
C SER A 29 6.70 24.07 -0.86
N PHE A 30 5.73 24.23 0.03
CA PHE A 30 4.89 23.15 0.48
C PHE A 30 4.21 22.51 -0.74
N THR A 31 4.41 21.21 -0.92
CA THR A 31 3.75 20.46 -2.01
C THR A 31 2.53 19.76 -1.42
N ALA A 32 1.34 20.05 -1.96
CA ALA A 32 0.13 19.31 -1.63
C ALA A 32 0.04 18.06 -2.50
N ILE A 33 -0.20 16.91 -1.87
CA ILE A 33 -0.38 15.62 -2.55
C ILE A 33 -1.61 14.90 -2.02
N LYS A 34 -2.20 14.05 -2.83
CA LYS A 34 -3.23 13.09 -2.41
C LYS A 34 -2.67 11.67 -2.49
N VAL A 35 -2.74 10.94 -1.39
CA VAL A 35 -2.25 9.57 -1.29
C VAL A 35 -3.41 8.64 -0.94
N ALA A 36 -3.47 7.44 -1.53
CA ALA A 36 -4.61 6.54 -1.35
C ALA A 36 -4.22 5.06 -1.26
N SER A 37 -5.00 4.28 -0.52
CA SER A 37 -4.93 2.82 -0.55
C SER A 37 -6.26 2.25 -1.05
N PHE A 38 -6.21 1.22 -1.90
CA PHE A 38 -7.40 0.56 -2.41
C PHE A 38 -7.15 -0.93 -2.65
N ASN A 39 -7.74 -1.80 -1.85
CA ASN A 39 -7.92 -3.19 -2.26
C ASN A 39 -8.92 -3.22 -3.43
N VAL A 40 -8.46 -3.63 -4.61
CA VAL A 40 -9.21 -3.55 -5.86
C VAL A 40 -9.92 -4.84 -6.22
N SER A 41 -9.71 -5.94 -5.48
CA SER A 41 -10.25 -7.27 -5.79
C SER A 41 -10.11 -7.63 -7.27
N MET A 42 -8.97 -7.25 -7.86
CA MET A 42 -8.54 -7.62 -9.22
C MET A 42 -7.76 -8.93 -9.15
N ASP A 43 -8.30 -9.89 -8.41
CA ASP A 43 -7.75 -11.21 -8.22
C ASP A 43 -8.59 -12.26 -8.97
N ALA A 44 -7.98 -13.37 -9.34
CA ALA A 44 -8.62 -14.40 -10.14
C ALA A 44 -9.92 -14.94 -9.54
N SER A 45 -10.03 -15.02 -8.21
CA SER A 45 -11.22 -15.56 -7.52
C SER A 45 -12.47 -14.72 -7.79
N ASN A 46 -12.31 -13.41 -8.07
CA ASN A 46 -13.44 -12.53 -8.37
C ASN A 46 -14.07 -12.81 -9.75
N TYR A 47 -13.37 -13.51 -10.64
CA TYR A 47 -13.76 -13.68 -12.04
C TYR A 47 -14.11 -15.11 -12.45
N VAL A 48 -13.81 -16.12 -11.63
CA VAL A 48 -14.02 -17.55 -11.96
C VAL A 48 -15.32 -18.15 -11.42
N GLY A 49 -16.15 -17.32 -10.75
CA GLY A 49 -17.45 -17.75 -10.23
C GLY A 49 -17.32 -18.63 -9.00
N ARG A 50 -18.03 -19.77 -8.96
CA ARG A 50 -17.97 -20.71 -7.81
C ARG A 50 -16.88 -21.77 -7.96
N ASP A 51 -16.32 -21.93 -9.15
CA ASP A 51 -15.34 -22.97 -9.44
C ASP A 51 -13.93 -22.40 -9.30
N MET A 52 -13.40 -22.46 -8.08
CA MET A 52 -12.07 -21.92 -7.76
C MET A 52 -10.93 -22.70 -8.42
N SER A 53 -11.17 -23.91 -8.96
CA SER A 53 -10.15 -24.66 -9.70
C SER A 53 -9.69 -23.95 -10.98
N LYS A 54 -10.50 -23.00 -11.47
CA LYS A 54 -10.19 -22.16 -12.62
C LYS A 54 -9.36 -20.92 -12.27
N ALA A 55 -9.16 -20.61 -10.98
CA ALA A 55 -8.31 -19.50 -10.56
C ALA A 55 -6.85 -19.78 -10.92
N ASN A 56 -6.29 -18.97 -11.81
CA ASN A 56 -4.90 -19.06 -12.24
C ASN A 56 -4.40 -17.70 -12.74
N ASN A 57 -3.09 -17.59 -12.97
CA ASN A 57 -2.43 -16.36 -13.39
C ASN A 57 -2.89 -15.81 -14.76
N GLN A 58 -3.63 -16.55 -15.57
CA GLN A 58 -4.20 -16.04 -16.84
C GLN A 58 -5.47 -15.23 -16.65
N VAL A 59 -6.17 -15.38 -15.52
CA VAL A 59 -7.50 -14.82 -15.33
C VAL A 59 -7.46 -13.29 -15.40
N LEU A 60 -6.63 -12.62 -14.59
CA LEU A 60 -6.53 -11.16 -14.62
C LEU A 60 -6.05 -10.64 -15.98
N ARG A 61 -5.05 -11.30 -16.60
CA ARG A 61 -4.59 -10.98 -17.97
C ARG A 61 -5.74 -10.93 -18.97
N ASN A 62 -6.65 -11.90 -18.89
CA ASN A 62 -7.82 -11.97 -19.75
C ASN A 62 -8.85 -10.88 -19.41
N GLN A 63 -9.07 -10.57 -18.13
CA GLN A 63 -9.98 -9.48 -17.76
C GLN A 63 -9.50 -8.12 -18.24
N LEU A 64 -8.19 -7.84 -18.11
CA LEU A 64 -7.58 -6.61 -18.60
C LEU A 64 -7.77 -6.45 -20.11
N LYS A 65 -7.66 -7.53 -20.90
CA LYS A 65 -7.86 -7.51 -22.35
C LYS A 65 -9.32 -7.29 -22.77
N ASN A 66 -10.29 -7.70 -21.95
CA ASN A 66 -11.70 -7.81 -22.35
C ASN A 66 -12.60 -6.66 -21.87
N ASN A 67 -12.04 -5.47 -21.62
CA ASN A 67 -12.78 -4.27 -21.22
C ASN A 67 -13.74 -4.51 -20.03
N ASN A 68 -13.24 -5.20 -19.00
CA ASN A 68 -14.06 -5.68 -17.89
C ASN A 68 -14.70 -4.51 -17.10
N GLN A 69 -16.01 -4.59 -16.86
CA GLN A 69 -16.77 -3.50 -16.22
C GLN A 69 -16.35 -3.22 -14.76
N GLN A 70 -15.92 -4.23 -14.00
CA GLN A 70 -15.40 -4.05 -12.65
C GLN A 70 -14.11 -3.23 -12.67
N ILE A 71 -13.19 -3.54 -13.58
CA ILE A 71 -11.93 -2.80 -13.77
C ILE A 71 -12.20 -1.36 -14.23
N LYS A 72 -13.20 -1.15 -15.10
CA LYS A 72 -13.65 0.21 -15.50
C LYS A 72 -14.19 1.00 -14.31
N ASN A 73 -15.00 0.39 -13.45
CA ASN A 73 -15.55 1.04 -12.27
C ASN A 73 -14.44 1.41 -11.26
N ILE A 74 -13.48 0.51 -11.03
CA ILE A 74 -12.29 0.78 -10.20
C ILE A 74 -11.52 1.98 -10.75
N SER A 75 -11.30 1.99 -12.06
CA SER A 75 -10.60 3.08 -12.74
C SER A 75 -11.36 4.40 -12.65
N GLU A 76 -12.70 4.36 -12.76
CA GLU A 76 -13.56 5.53 -12.52
C GLU A 76 -13.43 6.05 -11.08
N ILE A 77 -13.41 5.17 -10.07
CA ILE A 77 -13.20 5.54 -8.66
C ILE A 77 -11.85 6.26 -8.49
N ILE A 78 -10.77 5.73 -9.09
CA ILE A 78 -9.44 6.34 -9.06
C ILE A 78 -9.45 7.70 -9.79
N GLN A 79 -10.11 7.81 -10.94
CA GLN A 79 -10.22 9.06 -11.72
C GLN A 79 -11.06 10.15 -11.04
N ARG A 80 -12.03 9.76 -10.20
CA ARG A 80 -12.80 10.67 -9.35
C ARG A 80 -11.99 11.14 -8.15
N THR A 81 -11.25 10.23 -7.52
CA THR A 81 -10.47 10.54 -6.31
C THR A 81 -9.20 11.33 -6.63
N ARG A 82 -8.57 11.01 -7.76
CA ARG A 82 -7.32 11.58 -8.29
C ARG A 82 -6.11 11.54 -7.35
N PRO A 83 -5.76 10.38 -6.76
CA PRO A 83 -4.53 10.30 -6.00
C PRO A 83 -3.30 10.60 -6.88
N ASP A 84 -2.26 11.14 -6.27
CA ASP A 84 -0.93 11.28 -6.84
C ASP A 84 -0.09 10.04 -6.61
N ILE A 85 -0.32 9.34 -5.50
CA ILE A 85 0.27 8.06 -5.15
C ILE A 85 -0.85 7.13 -4.67
N ILE A 86 -0.95 5.92 -5.22
CA ILE A 86 -1.95 4.93 -4.79
C ILE A 86 -1.35 3.53 -4.68
N LEU A 87 -1.60 2.88 -3.55
CA LEU A 87 -1.34 1.46 -3.36
C LEU A 87 -2.61 0.66 -3.72
N LEU A 88 -2.45 -0.32 -4.59
CA LEU A 88 -3.48 -1.28 -4.97
C LEU A 88 -3.16 -2.62 -4.30
N ASN A 89 -4.07 -3.13 -3.47
CA ASN A 89 -4.01 -4.51 -2.97
C ASN A 89 -4.96 -5.41 -3.79
N GLU A 90 -4.71 -6.72 -3.78
CA GLU A 90 -5.44 -7.70 -4.61
C GLU A 90 -5.38 -7.39 -6.11
N PHE A 91 -4.22 -6.97 -6.59
CA PHE A 91 -3.91 -6.98 -8.01
C PHE A 91 -3.00 -8.18 -8.27
N ASP A 92 -3.51 -9.25 -8.88
CA ASP A 92 -2.70 -10.46 -9.12
C ASP A 92 -1.39 -10.11 -9.84
N TYR A 93 -0.29 -10.64 -9.33
CA TYR A 93 1.02 -10.45 -9.92
C TYR A 93 1.08 -11.13 -11.29
N ILE A 94 1.57 -10.38 -12.27
CA ILE A 94 1.77 -10.83 -13.65
C ILE A 94 3.21 -10.46 -14.03
N ASP A 95 4.08 -11.47 -14.16
CA ASP A 95 5.51 -11.29 -14.42
C ASP A 95 5.82 -10.31 -15.56
N ASP A 96 5.06 -10.40 -16.66
CA ASP A 96 5.15 -9.47 -17.79
C ASP A 96 4.27 -8.23 -17.55
N PRO A 97 4.85 -7.05 -17.23
CA PRO A 97 4.09 -5.85 -16.89
C PRO A 97 3.20 -5.38 -18.05
N SER A 98 3.59 -5.64 -19.31
CA SER A 98 2.84 -5.27 -20.51
C SER A 98 1.50 -6.01 -20.63
N GLN A 99 1.35 -7.12 -19.90
CA GLN A 99 0.12 -7.90 -19.82
C GLN A 99 -0.68 -7.62 -18.53
N GLY A 100 -0.05 -6.99 -17.53
CA GLY A 100 -0.63 -6.63 -16.25
C GLY A 100 -0.75 -5.12 -16.06
N ILE A 101 0.14 -4.54 -15.26
CA ILE A 101 0.01 -3.17 -14.78
C ILE A 101 0.09 -2.11 -15.89
N GLU A 102 1.00 -2.24 -16.85
CA GLU A 102 1.09 -1.27 -17.96
C GLU A 102 -0.18 -1.29 -18.83
N ARG A 103 -0.79 -2.47 -18.99
CA ARG A 103 -2.07 -2.61 -19.66
C ARG A 103 -3.19 -1.95 -18.89
N PHE A 104 -3.24 -2.13 -17.56
CA PHE A 104 -4.21 -1.46 -16.71
C PHE A 104 -4.09 0.07 -16.83
N ILE A 105 -2.88 0.61 -16.72
CA ILE A 105 -2.61 2.04 -16.90
C ILE A 105 -3.09 2.49 -18.28
N LYS A 106 -2.60 1.86 -19.35
CA LYS A 106 -2.86 2.28 -20.74
C LYS A 106 -4.33 2.17 -21.14
N GLN A 107 -5.01 1.08 -20.78
CA GLN A 107 -6.36 0.76 -21.27
C GLN A 107 -7.46 1.28 -20.37
N TYR A 108 -7.19 1.50 -19.08
CA TYR A 108 -8.23 1.89 -18.12
C TYR A 108 -7.95 3.24 -17.44
N LEU A 109 -6.75 3.48 -16.91
CA LEU A 109 -6.47 4.75 -16.21
C LEU A 109 -6.28 5.91 -17.19
N ASN A 110 -5.59 5.69 -18.31
CA ASN A 110 -5.35 6.67 -19.37
C ASN A 110 -6.56 6.88 -20.30
N VAL A 111 -7.70 6.27 -19.97
CA VAL A 111 -8.97 6.41 -20.68
C VAL A 111 -10.04 6.85 -19.69
N ALA A 112 -10.69 7.99 -19.92
CA ALA A 112 -11.79 8.43 -19.07
C ALA A 112 -12.93 7.38 -19.05
N GLN A 113 -13.31 6.91 -17.86
CA GLN A 113 -14.31 5.84 -17.71
C GLN A 113 -15.75 6.36 -17.62
N HIS A 114 -15.92 7.67 -17.45
CA HIS A 114 -17.21 8.33 -17.39
C HIS A 114 -17.11 9.75 -17.99
N PRO A 115 -18.15 10.32 -18.63
CA PRO A 115 -18.10 11.67 -19.21
C PRO A 115 -17.76 12.80 -18.24
N SER A 116 -17.97 12.59 -16.94
CA SER A 116 -17.71 13.59 -15.89
C SER A 116 -16.31 13.48 -15.26
N VAL A 117 -15.44 12.60 -15.77
CA VAL A 117 -14.09 12.39 -15.21
C VAL A 117 -13.07 12.45 -16.32
N ASN A 118 -11.85 12.85 -15.98
CA ASN A 118 -10.72 12.83 -16.91
C ASN A 118 -9.85 11.60 -16.64
N ALA A 119 -9.18 11.13 -17.68
CA ALA A 119 -8.09 10.17 -17.55
C ALA A 119 -7.08 10.60 -16.48
N ILE A 120 -6.37 9.62 -15.94
CA ILE A 120 -5.30 9.81 -14.97
C ILE A 120 -4.14 8.90 -15.34
N ASP A 121 -2.94 9.47 -15.38
CA ASP A 121 -1.73 8.74 -15.74
C ASP A 121 -0.80 8.63 -14.54
N TYR A 122 -0.07 7.52 -14.48
CA TYR A 122 0.93 7.22 -13.47
C TYR A 122 2.20 6.74 -14.19
N PRO A 123 3.15 7.65 -14.49
CA PRO A 123 4.37 7.30 -15.21
C PRO A 123 5.31 6.39 -14.42
N TYR A 124 5.13 6.27 -13.10
CA TYR A 124 5.96 5.42 -12.24
C TYR A 124 5.10 4.39 -11.53
N TYR A 125 5.59 3.17 -11.45
CA TYR A 125 4.96 2.11 -10.68
C TYR A 125 6.01 1.18 -10.08
N TYR A 126 5.63 0.52 -8.99
CA TYR A 126 6.37 -0.59 -8.42
C TYR A 126 5.43 -1.74 -8.14
N TYR A 127 5.85 -2.94 -8.51
CA TYR A 127 5.15 -4.18 -8.22
C TYR A 127 6.18 -5.31 -8.23
N ALA A 128 5.99 -6.31 -7.37
CA ALA A 128 6.95 -7.38 -7.16
C ALA A 128 6.22 -8.68 -6.77
N PRO A 129 6.91 -9.84 -6.83
CA PRO A 129 6.36 -11.10 -6.35
C PRO A 129 5.90 -11.02 -4.88
N VAL A 130 4.93 -11.87 -4.54
CA VAL A 130 4.37 -12.02 -3.18
C VAL A 130 4.39 -13.49 -2.75
N ASN A 131 4.30 -13.77 -1.45
CA ASN A 131 4.31 -15.14 -0.92
C ASN A 131 3.00 -15.91 -1.11
N THR A 132 1.93 -15.22 -1.50
CA THR A 132 0.62 -15.83 -1.71
C THR A 132 0.66 -16.81 -2.87
N GLY A 133 0.21 -18.04 -2.60
CA GLY A 133 0.20 -19.16 -3.54
C GLY A 133 1.59 -19.70 -3.90
N LYS A 134 2.67 -19.14 -3.33
CA LYS A 134 4.03 -19.66 -3.50
C LYS A 134 4.13 -21.02 -2.77
N PRO A 135 4.47 -22.12 -3.48
CA PRO A 135 4.48 -23.44 -2.85
C PRO A 135 5.47 -23.54 -1.68
N SER A 136 5.02 -24.15 -0.59
CA SER A 136 5.92 -24.66 0.46
C SER A 136 6.10 -26.17 0.30
N PRO A 137 7.22 -26.75 0.78
CA PRO A 137 7.40 -28.19 0.81
C PRO A 137 6.73 -28.85 2.03
N TYR A 138 5.97 -28.10 2.83
CA TYR A 138 5.48 -28.52 4.15
C TYR A 138 3.95 -28.69 4.17
N ASP A 139 3.47 -29.52 5.09
CA ASP A 139 2.05 -29.56 5.48
C ASP A 139 1.81 -28.44 6.50
N LEU A 140 1.35 -27.29 6.02
CA LEU A 140 1.11 -26.11 6.87
C LEU A 140 -0.30 -26.10 7.45
N THR A 141 -1.16 -27.02 7.00
CA THR A 141 -2.52 -27.19 7.53
C THR A 141 -2.62 -28.25 8.64
N GLY A 142 -1.63 -29.14 8.74
CA GLY A 142 -1.60 -30.24 9.69
C GLY A 142 -2.58 -31.37 9.33
N ASP A 143 -3.00 -31.47 8.07
CA ASP A 143 -3.97 -32.48 7.60
C ASP A 143 -3.32 -33.80 7.15
N GLY A 144 -1.99 -33.88 7.23
CA GLY A 144 -1.16 -35.01 6.83
C GLY A 144 -0.66 -34.95 5.38
N LYS A 145 -0.87 -33.86 4.64
CA LYS A 145 -0.46 -33.74 3.23
C LYS A 145 0.25 -32.41 2.97
N ALA A 146 1.46 -32.47 2.43
CA ALA A 146 2.19 -31.30 1.94
C ALA A 146 1.87 -31.05 0.45
N THR A 147 0.76 -30.38 0.17
CA THR A 147 0.31 -30.16 -1.22
C THR A 147 1.02 -29.00 -1.92
N GLY A 148 1.62 -28.09 -1.14
CA GLY A 148 2.24 -26.86 -1.62
C GLY A 148 1.24 -25.87 -2.26
N LYS A 149 -0.05 -26.01 -2.00
CA LYS A 149 -1.13 -25.19 -2.59
C LYS A 149 -2.07 -24.71 -1.49
N GLN A 150 -2.80 -23.62 -1.74
CA GLN A 150 -3.82 -23.13 -0.81
C GLN A 150 -3.25 -22.97 0.60
N GLY A 151 -3.77 -23.68 1.60
CA GLY A 151 -3.30 -23.61 2.98
C GLY A 151 -1.86 -24.08 3.19
N ASP A 152 -1.30 -24.88 2.27
CA ASP A 152 0.10 -25.34 2.30
C ASP A 152 1.07 -24.43 1.52
N ALA A 153 0.57 -23.35 0.90
CA ALA A 153 1.45 -22.33 0.33
C ALA A 153 1.97 -21.40 1.44
N TRP A 154 3.11 -20.74 1.22
CA TRP A 154 3.71 -19.83 2.22
C TRP A 154 2.78 -18.68 2.64
N GLY A 155 1.92 -18.23 1.73
CA GLY A 155 0.68 -17.52 2.03
C GLY A 155 -0.46 -18.17 1.25
N PHE A 156 -1.67 -18.21 1.81
CA PHE A 156 -2.79 -18.88 1.16
C PHE A 156 -3.07 -18.32 -0.24
N GLY A 157 -3.05 -19.18 -1.27
CA GLY A 157 -3.42 -18.81 -2.63
C GLY A 157 -3.60 -20.04 -3.53
N PHE A 158 -4.36 -19.87 -4.61
CA PHE A 158 -4.60 -20.93 -5.60
C PHE A 158 -3.45 -21.06 -6.62
N PHE A 159 -2.66 -20.00 -6.81
CA PHE A 159 -1.48 -19.96 -7.66
C PHE A 159 -0.53 -18.86 -7.18
N GLU A 160 0.76 -18.99 -7.52
CA GLU A 160 1.79 -18.03 -7.15
C GLU A 160 1.50 -16.65 -7.74
N GLY A 161 1.53 -15.63 -6.88
CA GLY A 161 1.27 -14.24 -7.27
C GLY A 161 -0.18 -13.79 -7.10
N GLN A 162 -1.10 -14.66 -6.68
CA GLN A 162 -2.46 -14.24 -6.35
C GLN A 162 -2.46 -13.15 -5.27
N TYR A 163 -3.45 -12.25 -5.27
CA TYR A 163 -3.61 -11.20 -4.25
C TYR A 163 -2.41 -10.25 -4.11
N GLY A 164 -1.68 -10.05 -5.21
CA GLY A 164 -0.52 -9.18 -5.28
C GLY A 164 -0.82 -7.70 -4.97
N MET A 165 0.23 -6.88 -5.05
CA MET A 165 0.16 -5.46 -4.75
C MET A 165 0.83 -4.64 -5.86
N VAL A 166 0.42 -3.38 -6.00
CA VAL A 166 1.03 -2.43 -6.93
C VAL A 166 1.02 -1.03 -6.32
N LEU A 167 2.15 -0.33 -6.33
CA LEU A 167 2.21 1.10 -6.11
C LEU A 167 2.19 1.83 -7.46
N LEU A 168 1.31 2.80 -7.62
CA LEU A 168 1.27 3.73 -8.74
C LEU A 168 1.61 5.14 -8.24
N SER A 169 2.43 5.88 -8.99
CA SER A 169 2.90 7.21 -8.59
C SER A 169 3.03 8.16 -9.78
N LYS A 170 2.61 9.41 -9.57
CA LYS A 170 2.92 10.54 -10.48
C LYS A 170 4.35 11.06 -10.31
N TYR A 171 4.98 10.68 -9.20
CA TYR A 171 6.32 11.11 -8.80
C TYR A 171 7.34 9.96 -8.95
N PRO A 172 8.62 10.26 -9.26
CA PRO A 172 9.65 9.25 -9.42
C PRO A 172 9.79 8.34 -8.19
N ILE A 173 9.99 7.05 -8.44
CA ILE A 173 10.34 6.05 -7.43
C ILE A 173 11.85 5.83 -7.48
N ASP A 174 12.54 5.89 -6.33
CA ASP A 174 13.96 5.53 -6.26
C ASP A 174 14.10 4.01 -6.17
N VAL A 175 14.11 3.35 -7.33
CA VAL A 175 14.13 1.90 -7.46
C VAL A 175 15.33 1.25 -6.78
N ASN A 176 16.48 1.94 -6.74
CA ASN A 176 17.70 1.39 -6.15
C ASN A 176 17.68 1.38 -4.61
N ALA A 177 16.82 2.21 -4.01
CA ALA A 177 16.67 2.33 -2.57
C ALA A 177 15.46 1.55 -2.01
N ILE A 178 14.72 0.83 -2.86
CA ILE A 178 13.60 0.00 -2.42
C ILE A 178 14.10 -1.14 -1.55
N ARG A 179 13.43 -1.34 -0.41
CA ARG A 179 13.63 -2.50 0.45
C ARG A 179 12.38 -3.37 0.45
N THR A 180 12.59 -4.67 0.30
CA THR A 180 11.52 -5.66 0.39
C THR A 180 11.82 -6.63 1.53
N PHE A 181 10.77 -7.13 2.17
CA PHE A 181 10.91 -8.06 3.28
C PHE A 181 10.08 -9.32 3.02
N GLN A 182 10.02 -9.76 1.76
CA GLN A 182 9.24 -10.92 1.35
C GLN A 182 9.77 -12.20 2.02
N HIS A 183 11.08 -12.29 2.27
CA HIS A 183 11.74 -13.49 2.77
C HIS A 183 12.10 -13.42 4.25
N PHE A 184 11.81 -12.30 4.91
CA PHE A 184 12.00 -12.12 6.35
C PHE A 184 11.25 -13.22 7.12
N LYS A 185 11.96 -13.97 7.98
CA LYS A 185 11.39 -15.14 8.66
C LYS A 185 10.61 -14.71 9.90
N TRP A 186 9.45 -15.33 10.10
CA TRP A 186 8.60 -15.02 11.25
C TRP A 186 9.32 -15.29 12.58
N LYS A 187 10.08 -16.38 12.66
CA LYS A 187 10.88 -16.73 13.84
C LYS A 187 11.91 -15.69 14.26
N ASP A 188 12.33 -14.81 13.35
CA ASP A 188 13.39 -13.84 13.60
C ASP A 188 12.84 -12.56 14.24
N MET A 189 11.52 -12.43 14.38
CA MET A 189 10.93 -11.41 15.25
C MET A 189 11.13 -11.77 16.73
N PRO A 190 11.60 -10.84 17.57
CA PRO A 190 11.61 -11.01 19.01
C PRO A 190 10.20 -11.29 19.53
N ASN A 191 10.05 -12.38 20.30
CA ASN A 191 8.77 -12.83 20.84
C ASN A 191 7.68 -13.07 19.77
N ALA A 192 8.07 -13.54 18.59
CA ALA A 192 7.15 -13.95 17.53
C ALA A 192 6.06 -14.90 18.06
N LEU A 193 4.81 -14.68 17.65
CA LEU A 193 3.64 -15.44 18.08
C LEU A 193 3.53 -16.79 17.36
N ARG A 194 4.45 -17.72 17.68
CA ARG A 194 4.38 -19.10 17.17
C ARG A 194 3.06 -19.76 17.58
N PRO A 195 2.22 -20.22 16.64
CA PRO A 195 0.93 -20.82 16.97
C PRO A 195 1.07 -22.12 17.79
N ILE A 196 0.11 -22.35 18.68
CA ILE A 196 0.05 -23.49 19.60
C ILE A 196 -1.27 -24.21 19.32
N ASN A 197 -1.22 -25.54 19.20
CA ASN A 197 -2.43 -26.35 19.12
C ASN A 197 -3.08 -26.43 20.51
N PRO A 198 -4.28 -25.87 20.71
CA PRO A 198 -4.89 -25.83 22.04
C PRO A 198 -5.31 -27.21 22.58
N ALA A 199 -5.44 -28.22 21.73
CA ALA A 199 -5.77 -29.57 22.17
C ALA A 199 -4.57 -30.30 22.80
N THR A 200 -3.35 -29.99 22.35
CA THR A 200 -2.12 -30.67 22.82
C THR A 200 -1.23 -29.78 23.67
N GLY A 201 -1.35 -28.45 23.54
CA GLY A 201 -0.44 -27.48 24.15
C GLY A 201 0.91 -27.36 23.44
N GLU A 202 1.11 -28.10 22.35
CA GLU A 202 2.37 -28.09 21.57
C GLU A 202 2.33 -27.05 20.46
N PHE A 203 3.50 -26.68 19.94
CA PHE A 203 3.57 -25.80 18.78
C PHE A 203 2.90 -26.44 17.57
N PHE A 204 2.05 -25.66 16.88
CA PHE A 204 1.34 -26.13 15.69
C PHE A 204 2.32 -26.36 14.52
N TYR A 205 3.19 -25.39 14.26
CA TYR A 205 4.29 -25.55 13.33
C TYR A 205 5.45 -26.18 14.08
N ASN A 206 5.95 -27.32 13.60
CA ASN A 206 7.18 -27.93 14.13
C ASN A 206 8.41 -27.04 13.87
N ASP A 207 9.55 -27.39 14.46
CA ASP A 207 10.75 -26.54 14.37
C ASP A 207 11.23 -26.36 12.93
N GLU A 208 11.16 -27.39 12.11
CA GLU A 208 11.58 -27.32 10.70
C GLU A 208 10.76 -26.28 9.92
N VAL A 209 9.43 -26.33 10.04
CA VAL A 209 8.53 -25.36 9.42
C VAL A 209 8.80 -23.95 9.96
N TRP A 210 8.91 -23.82 11.28
CA TRP A 210 9.12 -22.53 11.95
C TRP A 210 10.42 -21.84 11.50
N GLN A 211 11.49 -22.59 11.23
CA GLN A 211 12.74 -22.05 10.71
C GLN A 211 12.60 -21.41 9.32
N GLN A 212 11.64 -21.88 8.52
CA GLN A 212 11.50 -21.48 7.12
C GLN A 212 10.33 -20.53 6.86
N PHE A 213 9.37 -20.42 7.77
CA PHE A 213 8.12 -19.69 7.56
C PHE A 213 8.35 -18.17 7.39
N PRO A 214 8.02 -17.55 6.24
CA PRO A 214 8.13 -16.11 6.07
C PRO A 214 7.03 -15.38 6.83
N LEU A 215 7.36 -14.23 7.45
CA LEU A 215 6.38 -13.42 8.16
C LEU A 215 5.27 -12.95 7.22
N SER A 216 5.64 -12.28 6.13
CA SER A 216 4.68 -11.74 5.17
C SER A 216 3.93 -12.84 4.42
N SER A 217 2.60 -12.78 4.45
CA SER A 217 1.71 -13.57 3.62
C SER A 217 1.70 -13.09 2.16
N LYS A 218 1.83 -11.78 1.95
CA LYS A 218 2.08 -11.16 0.64
C LYS A 218 3.52 -10.64 0.58
N SER A 219 3.75 -9.42 1.05
CA SER A 219 5.07 -8.80 1.25
C SER A 219 4.94 -7.55 2.13
N HIS A 220 6.07 -7.08 2.68
CA HIS A 220 6.24 -5.70 3.14
C HIS A 220 7.22 -5.00 2.18
N TRP A 221 6.92 -3.75 1.82
CA TRP A 221 7.79 -2.91 0.97
C TRP A 221 8.02 -1.55 1.59
N ASP A 222 9.27 -1.10 1.60
CA ASP A 222 9.62 0.30 1.80
C ASP A 222 10.04 0.88 0.44
N ILE A 223 9.22 1.77 -0.10
CA ILE A 223 9.37 2.32 -1.45
C ILE A 223 9.57 3.84 -1.36
N PRO A 224 10.82 4.34 -1.55
CA PRO A 224 11.08 5.77 -1.53
C PRO A 224 10.53 6.45 -2.80
N VAL A 225 9.73 7.50 -2.61
CA VAL A 225 9.18 8.33 -3.68
C VAL A 225 9.71 9.76 -3.54
N ASP A 226 10.27 10.32 -4.61
CA ASP A 226 10.77 11.70 -4.63
C ASP A 226 9.67 12.69 -5.01
N ILE A 227 9.28 13.54 -4.06
CA ILE A 227 8.29 14.60 -4.30
C ILE A 227 9.01 15.94 -4.27
N ASN A 228 9.44 16.38 -5.45
CA ASN A 228 10.14 17.64 -5.67
C ASN A 228 11.42 17.76 -4.80
N GLY A 229 12.24 16.71 -4.77
CA GLY A 229 13.48 16.67 -3.98
C GLY A 229 13.29 16.27 -2.51
N LYS A 230 12.07 15.89 -2.10
CA LYS A 230 11.77 15.39 -0.76
C LYS A 230 11.35 13.93 -0.85
N THR A 231 12.15 13.04 -0.26
CA THR A 231 11.81 11.63 -0.14
C THR A 231 10.68 11.40 0.85
N ILE A 232 9.70 10.61 0.44
CA ILE A 232 8.69 10.00 1.30
C ILE A 232 8.77 8.48 1.11
N HIS A 233 8.89 7.75 2.22
CA HIS A 233 8.87 6.30 2.24
C HIS A 233 7.42 5.80 2.23
N ILE A 234 7.02 5.07 1.19
CA ILE A 234 5.75 4.37 1.15
C ILE A 234 5.96 2.98 1.76
N LEU A 235 5.41 2.76 2.95
CA LEU A 235 5.49 1.51 3.69
C LEU A 235 4.23 0.68 3.39
N ALA A 236 4.33 -0.21 2.41
CA ALA A 236 3.19 -0.91 1.82
C ALA A 236 3.11 -2.38 2.27
N SER A 237 1.93 -2.81 2.70
CA SER A 237 1.67 -4.22 3.02
C SER A 237 0.23 -4.64 2.76
N HIS A 238 0.04 -5.96 2.78
CA HIS A 238 -1.27 -6.60 2.80
C HIS A 238 -1.17 -7.84 3.70
N PRO A 239 -1.26 -7.69 5.03
CA PRO A 239 -1.24 -8.81 5.96
C PRO A 239 -2.33 -9.85 5.69
N THR A 240 -2.17 -11.03 6.27
CA THR A 240 -3.15 -12.11 6.16
C THR A 240 -4.46 -11.69 6.83
N PRO A 241 -5.64 -12.03 6.28
CA PRO A 241 -6.89 -11.93 7.02
C PRO A 241 -6.82 -12.77 8.31
N PRO A 242 -7.19 -12.26 9.49
CA PRO A 242 -7.05 -12.93 10.79
C PRO A 242 -8.19 -13.93 11.07
N VAL A 243 -8.57 -14.69 10.05
CA VAL A 243 -9.73 -15.60 10.02
C VAL A 243 -9.43 -16.78 9.09
N PHE A 244 -10.35 -17.73 8.98
CA PHE A 244 -10.27 -18.91 8.08
C PHE A 244 -9.30 -20.01 8.51
N ASP A 245 -9.05 -20.13 9.80
CA ASP A 245 -8.23 -21.14 10.46
C ASP A 245 -8.89 -21.69 11.73
N GLY A 246 -8.20 -22.59 12.45
CA GLY A 246 -8.73 -23.26 13.63
C GLY A 246 -8.43 -22.53 14.94
N PRO A 247 -8.80 -23.15 16.08
CA PRO A 247 -8.59 -22.61 17.42
C PRO A 247 -7.13 -22.25 17.78
N GLU A 248 -6.15 -22.73 17.01
CA GLU A 248 -4.74 -22.37 17.14
C GLU A 248 -4.42 -20.91 16.78
N ASP A 249 -5.32 -20.24 16.06
CA ASP A 249 -5.24 -18.83 15.61
C ASP A 249 -3.94 -18.49 14.86
N ARG A 250 -3.62 -19.27 13.82
CA ARG A 250 -2.44 -19.07 12.95
C ARG A 250 -2.48 -17.72 12.25
N ASN A 251 -3.63 -17.38 11.69
CA ASN A 251 -3.85 -16.19 10.89
C ASN A 251 -3.96 -14.94 11.76
N GLY A 252 -4.64 -14.99 12.92
CA GLY A 252 -4.66 -13.86 13.85
C GLY A 252 -3.27 -13.54 14.40
N LYS A 253 -2.49 -14.55 14.77
CA LYS A 253 -1.09 -14.38 15.22
C LYS A 253 -0.16 -13.87 14.12
N ARG A 254 -0.29 -14.39 12.90
CA ARG A 254 0.51 -13.91 11.76
C ARG A 254 0.14 -12.48 11.39
N ASN A 255 -1.15 -12.15 11.30
CA ASN A 255 -1.62 -10.79 11.03
C ASN A 255 -1.10 -9.80 12.08
N HIS A 256 -1.16 -10.17 13.36
CA HIS A 256 -0.61 -9.37 14.45
C HIS A 256 0.86 -9.03 14.21
N ASP A 257 1.69 -10.03 13.94
CA ASP A 257 3.12 -9.83 13.76
C ASP A 257 3.47 -9.14 12.43
N GLU A 258 2.68 -9.34 11.39
CA GLU A 258 2.77 -8.56 10.14
C GLU A 258 2.47 -7.07 10.39
N VAL A 259 1.45 -6.73 11.18
CA VAL A 259 1.17 -5.32 11.53
C VAL A 259 2.23 -4.75 12.46
N ARG A 260 2.67 -5.53 13.45
CA ARG A 260 3.74 -5.14 14.40
C ARG A 260 5.05 -4.85 13.68
N PHE A 261 5.34 -5.57 12.59
CA PHE A 261 6.53 -5.31 11.77
C PHE A 261 6.71 -3.82 11.45
N TRP A 262 5.64 -3.13 11.04
CA TRP A 262 5.73 -1.69 10.75
C TRP A 262 5.96 -0.83 11.97
N HIS A 263 5.36 -1.19 13.11
CA HIS A 263 5.61 -0.49 14.36
C HIS A 263 7.09 -0.56 14.75
N ASP A 264 7.68 -1.75 14.66
CA ASP A 264 9.09 -1.97 14.99
C ASP A 264 10.00 -1.29 13.94
N TYR A 265 9.66 -1.38 12.65
CA TYR A 265 10.43 -0.81 11.53
C TYR A 265 10.57 0.72 11.61
N ILE A 266 9.50 1.44 11.98
CA ILE A 266 9.53 2.91 12.11
C ILE A 266 10.11 3.38 13.45
N SER A 267 10.38 2.46 14.39
CA SER A 267 10.89 2.75 15.73
C SER A 267 12.37 2.37 15.79
N PRO A 268 13.33 3.31 15.58
CA PRO A 268 14.73 2.95 15.35
C PRO A 268 15.36 2.05 16.42
N GLN A 269 14.91 2.14 17.68
CA GLN A 269 15.43 1.33 18.78
C GLN A 269 14.92 -0.12 18.81
N GLN A 270 13.97 -0.48 17.93
CA GLN A 270 13.33 -1.80 17.89
C GLN A 270 13.64 -2.56 16.59
N ALA A 271 14.22 -1.89 15.59
CA ALA A 271 14.32 -2.41 14.24
C ALA A 271 15.60 -3.21 13.94
N ASP A 272 16.52 -3.36 14.90
CA ASP A 272 17.85 -3.98 14.69
C ASP A 272 17.78 -5.44 14.19
N TYR A 273 16.68 -6.15 14.48
CA TYR A 273 16.47 -7.53 14.04
C TYR A 273 15.97 -7.64 12.60
N ILE A 274 15.47 -6.54 12.03
CA ILE A 274 14.84 -6.53 10.72
C ILE A 274 15.93 -6.50 9.66
N TYR A 275 15.87 -7.44 8.71
CA TYR A 275 16.72 -7.46 7.52
C TYR A 275 15.84 -7.55 6.27
N ASP A 276 16.23 -6.84 5.22
CA ASP A 276 15.56 -6.92 3.92
C ASP A 276 16.04 -8.13 3.10
N ASP A 277 15.42 -8.33 1.94
CA ASP A 277 15.73 -9.44 1.05
C ASP A 277 17.15 -9.35 0.42
N GLN A 278 17.85 -8.22 0.60
CA GLN A 278 19.27 -8.06 0.24
C GLN A 278 20.22 -8.22 1.44
N GLY A 279 19.67 -8.54 2.62
CA GLY A 279 20.44 -8.76 3.85
C GLY A 279 20.88 -7.47 4.56
N VAL A 280 20.31 -6.31 4.21
CA VAL A 280 20.58 -5.05 4.90
C VAL A 280 19.72 -4.98 6.16
N PHE A 281 20.37 -4.81 7.31
CA PHE A 281 19.74 -4.73 8.62
C PHE A 281 19.29 -3.32 8.99
N GLY A 282 18.28 -3.25 9.87
CA GLY A 282 17.79 -2.02 10.48
C GLY A 282 16.48 -1.51 9.88
N GLY A 283 15.86 -0.57 10.59
CA GLY A 283 14.60 0.06 10.24
C GLY A 283 14.75 1.40 9.52
N LEU A 284 13.66 2.15 9.52
CA LEU A 284 13.66 3.53 9.05
C LEU A 284 14.43 4.43 10.03
N ALA A 285 15.27 5.31 9.51
CA ALA A 285 16.02 6.25 10.35
C ALA A 285 15.07 7.24 11.07
N ASP A 286 15.59 7.92 12.10
CA ASP A 286 14.85 9.00 12.77
C ASP A 286 14.56 10.16 11.79
N LYS A 287 13.45 10.88 12.04
CA LYS A 287 13.02 12.06 11.27
C LYS A 287 12.92 11.80 9.77
N GLN A 288 12.33 10.67 9.39
CA GLN A 288 11.96 10.36 8.02
C GLN A 288 10.48 10.63 7.76
N ARG A 289 10.14 11.01 6.52
CA ARG A 289 8.74 11.10 6.07
C ARG A 289 8.33 9.72 5.60
N PHE A 290 7.24 9.19 6.14
CA PHE A 290 6.69 7.93 5.69
C PHE A 290 5.17 7.96 5.63
N ILE A 291 4.59 7.04 4.87
CA ILE A 291 3.16 6.77 4.86
C ILE A 291 2.98 5.26 4.86
N ILE A 292 2.38 4.72 5.93
CA ILE A 292 2.00 3.30 5.99
C ILE A 292 0.68 3.13 5.26
N MET A 293 0.64 2.20 4.31
CA MET A 293 -0.49 2.02 3.40
C MET A 293 -0.83 0.56 3.20
N GLY A 294 -2.12 0.27 3.07
CA GLY A 294 -2.63 -1.04 2.68
C GLY A 294 -3.86 -1.49 3.45
N ASP A 295 -4.45 -2.57 2.97
CA ASP A 295 -5.35 -3.40 3.75
C ASP A 295 -4.55 -4.15 4.83
N GLN A 296 -4.63 -3.67 6.07
CA GLN A 296 -3.97 -4.26 7.23
C GLN A 296 -4.75 -5.45 7.81
N ASN A 297 -5.97 -5.71 7.34
CA ASN A 297 -6.86 -6.75 7.84
C ASN A 297 -7.11 -6.72 9.37
N ALA A 298 -6.82 -5.58 10.01
CA ALA A 298 -6.89 -5.40 11.45
C ALA A 298 -7.57 -4.08 11.77
N SER A 299 -8.37 -4.06 12.84
CA SER A 299 -8.95 -2.84 13.41
C SER A 299 -8.78 -2.88 14.92
N LYS A 300 -8.51 -1.73 15.53
CA LYS A 300 -8.38 -1.60 17.00
C LYS A 300 -9.71 -1.81 17.74
N ASP A 301 -10.84 -1.58 17.07
CA ASP A 301 -12.16 -1.57 17.70
C ASP A 301 -13.00 -2.80 17.36
N GLU A 302 -12.80 -3.40 16.19
CA GLU A 302 -13.72 -4.40 15.60
C GLU A 302 -13.00 -5.51 14.85
N GLY A 303 -13.72 -6.60 14.54
CA GLY A 303 -13.19 -7.76 13.80
C GLY A 303 -12.35 -8.70 14.66
N ASN A 304 -11.78 -9.72 14.05
CA ASN A 304 -11.20 -10.87 14.76
C ASN A 304 -9.69 -10.79 14.99
N SER A 305 -9.00 -9.76 14.47
CA SER A 305 -7.56 -9.59 14.72
C SER A 305 -7.23 -9.47 16.21
N LEU A 306 -6.06 -9.94 16.61
CA LEU A 306 -5.42 -9.51 17.86
C LEU A 306 -5.18 -7.99 17.79
N LYS A 307 -5.62 -7.27 18.81
CA LYS A 307 -5.79 -5.80 18.74
C LYS A 307 -4.53 -5.04 19.09
N GLU A 308 -3.60 -5.69 19.76
CA GLU A 308 -2.42 -5.10 20.39
C GLU A 308 -1.52 -4.43 19.35
N ALA A 309 -1.13 -5.14 18.30
CA ALA A 309 -0.25 -4.61 17.25
C ALA A 309 -0.85 -3.40 16.52
N ILE A 310 -2.09 -3.50 16.02
CA ILE A 310 -2.73 -2.38 15.32
C ILE A 310 -2.98 -1.19 16.26
N THR A 311 -3.30 -1.43 17.53
CA THR A 311 -3.47 -0.36 18.52
C THR A 311 -2.15 0.33 18.81
N ALA A 312 -1.06 -0.43 18.97
CA ALA A 312 0.28 0.13 19.17
C ALA A 312 0.72 0.95 17.94
N LEU A 313 0.47 0.45 16.73
CA LEU A 313 0.82 1.18 15.50
C LEU A 313 0.06 2.51 15.39
N LEU A 314 -1.26 2.51 15.62
CA LEU A 314 -2.10 3.71 15.51
C LEU A 314 -1.84 4.73 16.62
N THR A 315 -1.36 4.29 17.78
CA THR A 315 -1.02 5.17 18.91
C THR A 315 0.47 5.50 19.01
N ASN A 316 1.29 4.99 18.09
CA ASN A 316 2.71 5.30 18.04
C ASN A 316 2.91 6.82 17.78
N PRO A 317 3.76 7.51 18.57
CA PRO A 317 3.94 8.96 18.47
C PRO A 317 4.58 9.44 17.17
N LEU A 318 5.11 8.53 16.34
CA LEU A 318 5.64 8.85 15.01
C LEU A 318 4.57 8.76 13.92
N VAL A 319 3.40 8.16 14.21
CA VAL A 319 2.28 8.00 13.29
C VAL A 319 1.22 9.07 13.52
N ASN A 320 0.63 9.59 12.45
CA ASN A 320 -0.46 10.56 12.51
C ASN A 320 -1.79 9.93 12.09
N ASP A 321 -2.54 9.45 13.08
CA ASP A 321 -3.93 8.98 12.93
C ASP A 321 -4.96 9.95 13.56
N ALA A 322 -4.60 11.23 13.73
CA ALA A 322 -5.46 12.18 14.47
C ALA A 322 -6.77 12.51 13.75
N LYS A 323 -6.77 12.49 12.41
CA LYS A 323 -7.94 12.76 11.56
C LYS A 323 -8.40 11.47 10.88
N ILE A 324 -9.15 10.60 11.55
CA ILE A 324 -9.56 9.31 10.97
C ILE A 324 -10.45 9.52 9.73
N PRO A 325 -10.17 8.86 8.57
CA PRO A 325 -11.04 8.90 7.39
C PRO A 325 -12.47 8.46 7.72
N GLN A 326 -13.47 9.18 7.20
CA GLN A 326 -14.87 8.86 7.44
C GLN A 326 -15.75 9.01 6.19
N SER A 327 -16.89 8.32 6.17
CA SER A 327 -17.93 8.50 5.15
C SER A 327 -19.35 8.27 5.68
N ILE A 328 -20.30 9.04 5.14
CA ILE A 328 -21.74 8.83 5.37
C ILE A 328 -22.20 7.49 4.79
N GLY A 329 -21.66 7.05 3.64
CA GLY A 329 -22.00 5.76 3.05
C GLY A 329 -21.62 4.59 3.95
N ALA A 330 -20.51 4.71 4.68
CA ALA A 330 -20.07 3.74 5.68
C ALA A 330 -21.05 3.69 6.86
N SER A 331 -21.45 4.84 7.41
CA SER A 331 -22.49 4.93 8.44
C SER A 331 -23.81 4.27 8.02
N GLN A 332 -24.24 4.48 6.77
CA GLN A 332 -25.47 3.89 6.23
C GLN A 332 -25.36 2.37 6.01
N ASN A 333 -24.16 1.84 5.78
CA ASN A 333 -23.93 0.42 5.61
C ASN A 333 -24.14 -0.36 6.92
N LYS A 334 -23.78 0.24 8.06
CA LYS A 334 -23.95 -0.34 9.41
C LYS A 334 -24.60 0.67 10.36
N GLN A 335 -25.84 1.08 10.06
CA GLN A 335 -26.53 2.18 10.75
C GLN A 335 -26.64 2.03 12.28
N ALA A 336 -26.73 0.80 12.79
CA ALA A 336 -26.82 0.53 14.23
C ALA A 336 -25.46 0.64 14.96
N ASN A 337 -24.36 0.79 14.24
CA ASN A 337 -23.02 0.79 14.80
C ASN A 337 -22.48 2.24 14.91
N PRO A 338 -22.16 2.73 16.12
CA PRO A 338 -21.78 4.13 16.34
C PRO A 338 -20.44 4.54 15.69
N ILE A 339 -19.58 3.58 15.38
CA ILE A 339 -18.27 3.83 14.74
C ILE A 339 -18.26 3.51 13.24
N ALA A 340 -19.41 3.13 12.66
CA ALA A 340 -19.55 2.74 11.25
C ALA A 340 -19.05 3.79 10.26
N LYS A 341 -19.05 5.07 10.63
CA LYS A 341 -18.52 6.15 9.80
C LYS A 341 -17.04 5.96 9.42
N PHE A 342 -16.29 5.19 10.20
CA PHE A 342 -14.86 4.91 9.99
C PHE A 342 -14.60 3.61 9.23
N HIS A 343 -15.64 2.85 8.87
CA HIS A 343 -15.48 1.60 8.14
C HIS A 343 -14.93 1.84 6.74
N THR A 344 -14.05 0.95 6.31
CA THR A 344 -13.41 0.96 4.97
C THR A 344 -13.75 -0.30 4.18
N ALA A 345 -14.24 -1.34 4.84
CA ALA A 345 -14.66 -2.59 4.22
C ALA A 345 -16.16 -2.85 4.38
N TYR A 346 -16.78 -3.47 3.38
CA TYR A 346 -18.23 -3.72 3.30
C TYR A 346 -18.79 -4.48 4.51
N TRP A 347 -18.02 -5.41 5.09
CA TRP A 347 -18.45 -6.19 6.24
C TRP A 347 -18.49 -5.38 7.54
N GLY A 348 -17.89 -4.19 7.56
CA GLY A 348 -18.04 -3.19 8.63
C GLY A 348 -16.89 -3.19 9.62
N ILE A 349 -15.66 -2.99 9.13
CA ILE A 349 -14.48 -2.63 9.95
C ILE A 349 -13.65 -1.58 9.21
N ARG A 350 -12.73 -0.93 9.93
CA ARG A 350 -11.62 -0.15 9.35
C ARG A 350 -10.45 -1.11 9.09
N ALA A 351 -10.36 -1.67 7.89
CA ALA A 351 -9.30 -2.60 7.49
C ALA A 351 -8.17 -1.90 6.72
N ASP A 352 -8.50 -0.79 6.05
CA ASP A 352 -7.62 -0.12 5.08
C ASP A 352 -7.08 1.20 5.65
N TYR A 353 -5.79 1.43 5.43
CA TYR A 353 -5.06 2.51 6.09
C TYR A 353 -4.23 3.34 5.12
N VAL A 354 -4.17 4.65 5.41
CA VAL A 354 -3.19 5.62 4.91
C VAL A 354 -2.75 6.43 6.12
N LEU A 355 -1.57 6.12 6.64
CA LEU A 355 -1.07 6.59 7.93
C LEU A 355 0.23 7.36 7.74
N PRO A 356 0.18 8.69 7.57
CA PRO A 356 1.37 9.52 7.41
C PRO A 356 2.15 9.63 8.72
N SER A 357 3.45 9.88 8.63
CA SER A 357 4.31 10.23 9.75
C SER A 357 3.94 11.59 10.35
N GLN A 358 4.20 11.78 11.65
CA GLN A 358 4.13 13.11 12.28
C GLN A 358 5.21 14.04 11.74
N TYR A 359 6.38 13.49 11.41
CA TYR A 359 7.48 14.26 10.87
C TYR A 359 7.25 14.62 9.40
N GLY A 360 7.37 15.90 9.08
CA GLY A 360 7.45 16.40 7.70
C GLY A 360 6.16 16.30 6.86
N LEU A 361 5.05 15.82 7.43
CA LEU A 361 3.75 15.70 6.76
C LEU A 361 2.64 16.32 7.59
N GLU A 362 1.71 17.01 6.93
CA GLU A 362 0.50 17.55 7.56
C GLU A 362 -0.76 17.06 6.84
N VAL A 363 -1.70 16.53 7.61
CA VAL A 363 -2.98 16.04 7.09
C VAL A 363 -3.95 17.21 6.90
N LEU A 364 -4.28 17.51 5.65
CA LEU A 364 -5.26 18.52 5.28
C LEU A 364 -6.68 17.93 5.40
N ALA A 365 -6.93 16.84 4.68
CA ALA A 365 -8.23 16.17 4.61
C ALA A 365 -8.04 14.66 4.44
N ASN A 366 -8.98 13.88 4.95
CA ASN A 366 -9.02 12.42 4.83
C ASN A 366 -10.43 11.96 4.44
N GLY A 367 -10.54 10.83 3.74
CA GLY A 367 -11.85 10.31 3.37
C GLY A 367 -11.84 8.88 2.88
N VAL A 368 -13.06 8.35 2.72
CA VAL A 368 -13.33 7.05 2.13
C VAL A 368 -14.25 7.26 0.93
N PHE A 369 -13.90 6.73 -0.24
CA PHE A 369 -14.80 6.71 -1.39
C PHE A 369 -15.94 5.73 -1.13
N TRP A 370 -16.97 6.20 -0.44
CA TRP A 370 -18.16 5.42 -0.12
C TRP A 370 -19.40 6.29 -0.30
N PRO A 371 -19.90 6.43 -1.54
CA PRO A 371 -21.09 7.22 -1.83
C PRO A 371 -22.34 6.66 -1.13
N GLN A 372 -23.31 7.52 -0.90
CA GLN A 372 -24.63 7.16 -0.38
C GLN A 372 -25.46 6.45 -1.44
N LYS A 373 -26.42 5.61 -1.03
CA LYS A 373 -27.25 4.79 -1.94
C LYS A 373 -28.02 5.59 -3.01
N ASN A 374 -28.34 6.85 -2.73
CA ASN A 374 -29.06 7.74 -3.63
C ASN A 374 -28.15 8.52 -4.61
N GLN A 375 -26.83 8.40 -4.48
CA GLN A 375 -25.87 9.03 -5.39
C GLN A 375 -25.61 8.11 -6.59
N GLU A 376 -25.45 8.70 -7.78
CA GLU A 376 -25.17 7.96 -9.03
C GLU A 376 -23.94 7.05 -8.90
N THR A 377 -22.90 7.54 -8.21
CA THR A 377 -21.65 6.81 -8.00
C THR A 377 -21.79 5.59 -7.09
N TYR A 378 -22.92 5.36 -6.42
CA TYR A 378 -23.16 4.13 -5.65
C TYR A 378 -23.10 2.88 -6.52
N ARG A 379 -23.44 2.98 -7.82
CA ARG A 379 -23.30 1.85 -8.74
C ARG A 379 -21.88 1.28 -8.76
N LEU A 380 -20.87 2.11 -8.49
CA LEU A 380 -19.46 1.72 -8.52
C LEU A 380 -19.11 0.76 -7.39
N ILE A 381 -19.80 0.85 -6.25
CA ILE A 381 -19.47 0.12 -5.00
C ILE A 381 -20.61 -0.79 -4.53
N LYS A 382 -21.56 -1.11 -5.44
CA LYS A 382 -22.78 -1.87 -5.12
C LYS A 382 -22.48 -3.22 -4.45
N ASP A 383 -21.46 -3.92 -4.94
CA ASP A 383 -20.98 -5.22 -4.44
C ASP A 383 -19.54 -5.46 -4.92
N ARG A 384 -18.92 -6.58 -4.50
CA ARG A 384 -17.55 -6.97 -4.88
C ARG A 384 -17.36 -7.10 -6.40
N LYS A 385 -18.40 -7.48 -7.15
CA LYS A 385 -18.34 -7.57 -8.62
C LYS A 385 -18.45 -6.22 -9.31
N ALA A 386 -18.98 -5.20 -8.63
CA ALA A 386 -19.03 -3.85 -9.16
C ALA A 386 -17.65 -3.17 -9.09
N SER A 387 -16.92 -3.32 -8.00
CA SER A 387 -15.51 -2.87 -7.86
C SER A 387 -14.76 -3.77 -6.88
N SER A 388 -15.03 -3.62 -5.58
CA SER A 388 -14.41 -4.38 -4.50
C SER A 388 -15.36 -4.43 -3.29
N ASP A 389 -15.14 -5.39 -2.40
CA ASP A 389 -15.69 -5.40 -1.04
C ASP A 389 -14.99 -4.41 -0.10
N HIS A 390 -13.85 -3.86 -0.48
CA HIS A 390 -13.19 -2.72 0.17
C HIS A 390 -13.55 -1.39 -0.47
N ARG A 391 -13.15 -0.29 0.17
CA ARG A 391 -13.33 1.08 -0.32
C ARG A 391 -12.00 1.80 -0.32
N LEU A 392 -11.80 2.63 -1.36
CA LEU A 392 -10.61 3.47 -1.45
C LEU A 392 -10.57 4.45 -0.27
N VAL A 393 -9.47 4.41 0.49
CA VAL A 393 -9.16 5.34 1.57
C VAL A 393 -8.09 6.31 1.09
N TRP A 394 -8.22 7.60 1.43
CA TRP A 394 -7.27 8.61 0.97
C TRP A 394 -6.98 9.69 2.02
N SER A 395 -5.82 10.32 1.84
CA SER A 395 -5.34 11.46 2.60
C SER A 395 -4.78 12.53 1.67
N GLU A 396 -5.23 13.77 1.83
CA GLU A 396 -4.59 14.96 1.29
C GLU A 396 -3.58 15.48 2.31
N LEU A 397 -2.33 15.60 1.87
CA LEU A 397 -1.19 15.90 2.70
C LEU A 397 -0.45 17.12 2.17
N THR A 398 0.15 17.89 3.07
CA THR A 398 1.21 18.83 2.73
C THR A 398 2.58 18.24 3.08
N VAL A 399 3.50 18.24 2.13
CA VAL A 399 4.89 17.82 2.31
C VAL A 399 5.74 19.02 2.74
N LYS A 400 6.20 19.00 3.99
CA LYS A 400 6.95 20.08 4.64
C LYS A 400 8.42 20.07 4.34
#